data_AF-A0A9P4UL58-F1
#
_entry.id   AF-A0A9P4UL58-F1
#
_cell.length_a   1.000
_cell.length_b   1.000
_cell.length_c   1.000
_cell.angle_alpha   90.00
_cell.angle_beta   90.00
_cell.angle_gamma   90.00
#
_symmetry.space_group_name_H-M   'P 1'
#
loop_
_entity.id
_entity.type
_entity.pdbx_description
1 polymer ?
#
loop_
_entity_poly.entity_id
_entity_poly.type
_entity_poly.pdbx_seq_one_letter_code
_entity_poly.pdbx_strand_id
1 'polypeptide(L)'
;MTMNLFFWNLKTPSDNAWHPEPGKSPVQHRDGLPLILRRIDTTAAIPDVAPFVAGAGSIAHLSQYNSLGWTTPASIFQNPRTLSALNRSATIISVVFLSCQAAGLDYRYLIPRWASDREKRRDELEVRRHVETGMIFGLGSSIVRTIMGWGPRFSLLDIVMGGALADLAHREYCKAHGL
;
A
#
# COMPACT_ATOMS: atom_id res chain seq x y z
N MET A 1 21.58 13.35 -21.57
CA MET A 1 20.52 13.17 -20.55
C MET A 1 21.02 13.77 -19.25
N THR A 2 20.61 15.00 -18.93
CA THR A 2 20.97 15.65 -17.67
C THR A 2 20.15 15.04 -16.55
N MET A 3 20.82 14.30 -15.66
CA MET A 3 20.23 13.67 -14.49
C MET A 3 19.92 14.78 -13.46
N ASN A 4 18.68 15.26 -13.44
CA ASN A 4 18.24 16.30 -12.50
C ASN A 4 18.24 15.75 -11.07
N LEU A 5 19.04 16.35 -10.19
CA LEU A 5 19.13 16.04 -8.75
C LEU A 5 17.78 16.17 -8.01
N PHE A 6 16.84 16.92 -8.58
CA PHE A 6 15.46 17.07 -8.09
C PHE A 6 14.44 16.34 -8.97
N PHE A 7 14.70 15.05 -9.24
CA PHE A 7 13.82 14.18 -10.04
C PHE A 7 12.34 14.16 -9.57
N TRP A 8 12.11 14.49 -8.29
CA TRP A 8 10.80 14.60 -7.67
C TRP A 8 9.98 15.83 -8.05
N ASN A 9 10.62 16.95 -8.43
CA ASN A 9 9.91 18.21 -8.71
C ASN A 9 9.12 18.17 -10.03
N LEU A 10 9.39 17.19 -10.89
CA LEU A 10 8.72 17.01 -12.19
C LEU A 10 7.64 15.92 -12.15
N LYS A 11 7.41 15.31 -11.00
CA LYS A 11 6.51 14.18 -10.86
C LYS A 11 5.06 14.65 -10.94
N THR A 12 4.27 14.02 -11.81
CA THR A 12 2.83 14.24 -11.93
C THR A 12 2.04 13.07 -11.33
N PRO A 13 0.76 13.24 -10.98
CA PRO A 13 -0.08 12.13 -10.52
C PRO A 13 -0.16 10.96 -11.52
N SER A 14 -0.12 11.27 -12.82
CA SER A 14 -0.09 10.28 -13.91
C SER A 14 1.16 9.41 -13.92
N ASP A 15 2.26 9.83 -13.27
CA ASP A 15 3.42 8.98 -13.06
C ASP A 15 3.13 7.83 -12.10
N ASN A 16 2.01 7.83 -11.38
CA ASN A 16 1.59 6.70 -10.57
C ASN A 16 0.44 5.89 -11.18
N ALA A 17 0.04 6.14 -12.43
CA ALA A 17 -1.08 5.48 -13.12
C ALA A 17 -0.92 3.95 -13.32
N TRP A 18 0.08 3.34 -12.67
CA TRP A 18 0.24 1.89 -12.53
C TRP A 18 -0.60 1.31 -11.36
N HIS A 19 -1.00 2.15 -10.41
CA HIS A 19 -1.94 1.84 -9.33
C HIS A 19 -3.37 2.23 -9.71
N PRO A 20 -4.39 1.59 -9.11
CA PRO A 20 -5.77 2.00 -9.29
C PRO A 20 -5.96 3.48 -8.97
N GLU A 21 -6.69 4.21 -9.83
CA GLU A 21 -6.86 5.65 -9.68
C GLU A 21 -8.04 5.98 -8.75
N PRO A 22 -7.83 6.76 -7.68
CA PRO A 22 -8.91 7.07 -6.75
C PRO A 22 -10.17 7.60 -7.45
N GLY A 23 -11.31 6.93 -7.22
CA GLY A 23 -12.61 7.36 -7.76
C GLY A 23 -12.87 7.01 -9.23
N LYS A 24 -11.96 6.28 -9.90
CA LYS A 24 -12.18 5.76 -11.26
C LYS A 24 -12.65 4.30 -11.34
N SER A 25 -13.17 3.76 -10.23
CA SER A 25 -13.72 2.40 -10.25
C SER A 25 -14.96 2.33 -11.17
N PRO A 26 -14.97 1.45 -12.19
CA PRO A 26 -16.08 1.35 -13.12
C PRO A 26 -17.33 0.67 -12.51
N VAL A 27 -17.23 0.13 -11.29
CA VAL A 27 -18.30 -0.62 -10.61
C VAL A 27 -18.99 0.22 -9.51
N GLN A 28 -18.49 1.42 -9.22
CA GLN A 28 -18.98 2.22 -8.10
C GLN A 28 -20.32 2.92 -8.40
N HIS A 29 -21.41 2.26 -8.01
CA HIS A 29 -22.70 2.91 -7.79
C HIS A 29 -22.67 3.60 -6.43
N ARG A 30 -22.24 4.87 -6.39
CA ARG A 30 -22.10 5.66 -5.14
C ARG A 30 -23.23 6.66 -4.92
N ASP A 31 -24.29 6.54 -5.72
CA ASP A 31 -25.46 7.41 -5.62
C ASP A 31 -26.17 7.17 -4.29
N GLY A 32 -26.18 8.20 -3.44
CA GLY A 32 -26.76 8.18 -2.10
C GLY A 32 -25.77 8.33 -0.95
N LEU A 33 -24.46 8.13 -1.17
CA LEU A 33 -23.46 8.36 -0.12
C LEU A 33 -23.13 9.86 0.05
N PRO A 34 -22.77 10.34 1.25
CA PRO A 34 -22.17 11.65 1.45
C PRO A 34 -20.92 11.84 0.59
N LEU A 35 -20.68 13.07 0.10
CA LEU A 35 -19.57 13.40 -0.80
C LEU A 35 -18.22 12.87 -0.31
N ILE A 36 -17.97 12.94 0.99
CA ILE A 36 -16.75 12.46 1.64
C ILE A 36 -16.56 10.96 1.40
N LEU A 37 -17.59 10.15 1.66
CA LEU A 37 -17.55 8.70 1.46
C LEU A 37 -17.49 8.34 -0.04
N ARG A 38 -18.03 9.20 -0.91
CA ARG A 38 -17.92 9.00 -2.37
C ARG A 38 -16.52 9.19 -2.91
N ARG A 39 -15.62 9.82 -2.17
CA ARG A 39 -14.22 10.06 -2.60
C ARG A 39 -13.24 9.02 -2.08
N ILE A 40 -13.59 8.37 -0.97
CA ILE A 40 -12.75 7.33 -0.36
C ILE A 40 -12.72 6.09 -1.25
N ASP A 41 -11.55 5.63 -1.62
CA ASP A 41 -11.30 4.46 -2.45
C ASP A 41 -10.17 3.62 -1.84
N THR A 42 -10.57 2.60 -1.07
CA THR A 42 -9.65 1.73 -0.33
C THR A 42 -8.78 0.88 -1.26
N THR A 43 -9.31 0.47 -2.40
CA THR A 43 -8.60 -0.35 -3.39
C THR A 43 -7.49 0.43 -4.10
N ALA A 44 -7.69 1.74 -4.30
CA ALA A 44 -6.65 2.64 -4.77
C ALA A 44 -5.65 3.01 -3.65
N ALA A 45 -6.15 3.25 -2.42
CA ALA A 45 -5.30 3.69 -1.32
C ALA A 45 -4.29 2.64 -0.85
N ILE A 46 -4.66 1.35 -0.81
CA ILE A 46 -3.82 0.32 -0.19
C ILE A 46 -2.47 0.14 -0.89
N PRO A 47 -2.41 -0.03 -2.22
CA PRO A 47 -1.15 -0.09 -2.94
C PRO A 47 -0.30 1.16 -2.75
N ASP A 48 -0.91 2.34 -2.68
CA ASP A 48 -0.23 3.63 -2.47
C ASP A 48 0.37 3.77 -1.05
N VAL A 49 -0.30 3.19 -0.05
CA VAL A 49 0.09 3.24 1.37
C VAL A 49 1.28 2.33 1.66
N ALA A 50 1.37 1.18 0.99
CA ALA A 50 2.33 0.13 1.30
C ALA A 50 3.82 0.56 1.29
N PRO A 51 4.32 1.37 0.32
CA PRO A 51 5.69 1.87 0.34
C PRO A 51 6.03 2.68 1.59
N PHE A 52 5.08 3.48 2.09
CA PHE A 52 5.29 4.29 3.29
C PHE A 52 5.26 3.45 4.56
N VAL A 53 4.38 2.43 4.60
CA VAL A 53 4.34 1.46 5.71
C VAL A 53 5.64 0.69 5.78
N ALA A 54 6.13 0.19 4.64
CA ALA A 54 7.41 -0.49 4.55
C ALA A 54 8.56 0.43 4.98
N GLY A 55 8.61 1.68 4.48
CA GLY A 55 9.63 2.66 4.84
C GLY A 55 9.65 3.00 6.34
N ALA A 56 8.48 3.26 6.94
CA ALA A 56 8.37 3.50 8.38
C ALA A 56 8.82 2.27 9.20
N GLY A 57 8.48 1.06 8.75
CA GLY A 57 8.94 -0.18 9.35
C GLY A 57 10.45 -0.38 9.26
N SER A 58 11.05 -0.08 8.10
CA SER A 58 12.50 -0.13 7.91
C SER A 58 13.23 0.86 8.82
N ILE A 59 12.74 2.09 8.95
CA ILE A 59 13.31 3.09 9.88
C ILE A 59 13.19 2.61 11.33
N ALA A 60 12.02 2.08 11.73
CA ALA A 60 11.84 1.53 13.05
C ALA A 60 12.79 0.36 13.32
N HIS A 61 12.99 -0.54 12.35
CA HIS A 61 13.94 -1.64 12.45
C HIS A 61 15.39 -1.16 12.58
N LEU A 62 15.81 -0.19 11.75
CA LEU A 62 17.15 0.42 11.82
C LEU A 62 17.39 1.15 13.14
N SER A 63 16.40 1.88 13.66
CA SER A 63 16.51 2.56 14.96
C SER A 63 16.73 1.58 16.12
N GLN A 64 16.28 0.34 15.95
CA GLN A 64 16.47 -0.73 16.91
C GLN A 64 17.83 -1.43 16.74
N TYR A 65 18.52 -1.28 15.61
CA TYR A 65 19.77 -1.99 15.31
C TYR A 65 20.86 -1.77 16.37
N ASN A 66 20.94 -0.57 16.96
CA ASN A 66 21.89 -0.27 18.03
C ASN A 66 21.50 -0.88 19.40
N SER A 67 20.25 -1.29 19.57
CA SER A 67 19.68 -1.85 20.81
C SER A 67 19.45 -3.36 20.75
N LEU A 68 19.46 -3.92 19.53
CA LEU A 68 19.34 -5.33 19.23
C LEU A 68 20.77 -5.85 19.19
N GLY A 69 21.23 -6.50 20.26
CA GLY A 69 22.52 -7.19 20.23
C GLY A 69 22.61 -8.17 19.05
N TRP A 70 23.81 -8.69 18.77
CA TRP A 70 24.12 -9.59 17.65
C TRP A 70 23.25 -10.87 17.57
N THR A 71 22.42 -11.13 18.58
CA THR A 71 21.54 -12.28 18.73
C THR A 71 20.11 -12.06 18.23
N THR A 72 19.74 -10.85 17.82
CA THR A 72 18.35 -10.60 17.40
C THR A 72 18.18 -10.93 15.92
N PRO A 73 17.13 -11.67 15.52
CA PRO A 73 16.99 -12.06 14.13
C PRO A 73 16.88 -10.84 13.21
N ALA A 74 17.64 -10.83 12.12
CA ALA A 74 17.60 -9.79 11.09
C ALA A 74 16.25 -9.74 10.33
N SER A 75 15.36 -10.71 10.59
CA SER A 75 14.03 -10.74 9.99
C SER A 75 13.10 -9.72 10.66
N ILE A 76 12.63 -8.77 9.86
CA ILE A 76 11.60 -7.77 10.21
C ILE A 76 10.33 -8.44 10.77
N PHE A 77 10.05 -9.67 10.34
CA PHE A 77 8.87 -10.45 10.73
C PHE A 77 9.04 -11.25 12.03
N GLN A 78 10.26 -11.37 12.55
CA GLN A 78 10.53 -12.09 13.80
C GLN A 78 10.67 -11.15 14.99
N ASN A 79 10.87 -9.84 14.75
CA ASN A 79 10.98 -8.85 15.80
C ASN A 79 9.60 -8.26 16.14
N PRO A 80 9.04 -8.52 17.35
CA PRO A 80 7.71 -8.05 17.73
C PRO A 80 7.62 -6.52 17.84
N ARG A 81 8.72 -5.81 18.16
CA ARG A 81 8.74 -4.34 18.18
C ARG A 81 8.66 -3.77 16.77
N THR A 82 9.36 -4.39 15.83
CA THR A 82 9.30 -4.02 14.41
C THR A 82 7.90 -4.29 13.84
N LEU A 83 7.31 -5.46 14.13
CA LEU A 83 5.93 -5.78 13.73
C LEU A 83 4.90 -4.81 14.33
N SER A 84 5.05 -4.43 15.61
CA SER A 84 4.17 -3.45 16.25
C SER A 84 4.27 -2.07 15.60
N ALA A 85 5.50 -1.63 15.27
CA ALA A 85 5.74 -0.38 14.56
C ALA A 85 5.14 -0.39 13.15
N LEU A 86 5.29 -1.50 12.42
CA LEU A 86 4.66 -1.71 11.11
C LEU A 86 3.14 -1.64 11.19
N ASN A 87 2.53 -2.31 12.18
CA ASN A 87 1.07 -2.29 12.35
C ASN A 87 0.56 -0.88 12.68
N ARG A 88 1.23 -0.15 13.58
CA ARG A 88 0.89 1.25 13.87
C ARG A 88 1.04 2.14 12.63
N SER A 89 2.11 1.94 11.87
CA SER A 89 2.37 2.68 10.63
C SER A 89 1.26 2.42 9.61
N ALA A 90 0.86 1.15 9.42
CA ALA A 90 -0.26 0.77 8.57
C ALA A 90 -1.54 1.51 8.97
N THR A 91 -1.90 1.55 10.25
CA THR A 91 -3.06 2.30 10.73
C THR A 91 -2.95 3.79 10.44
N ILE A 92 -1.86 4.43 10.88
CA ILE A 92 -1.71 5.89 10.77
C ILE A 92 -1.67 6.32 9.30
N ILE A 93 -0.84 5.68 8.48
CA ILE A 93 -0.66 6.05 7.09
C ILE A 93 -1.94 5.79 6.28
N SER A 94 -2.63 4.67 6.51
CA SER A 94 -3.90 4.42 5.82
C SER A 94 -4.93 5.50 6.14
N VAL A 95 -5.05 5.90 7.41
CA VAL A 95 -5.97 6.98 7.81
C VAL A 95 -5.60 8.30 7.12
N VAL A 96 -4.30 8.64 7.05
CA VAL A 96 -3.82 9.84 6.36
C VAL A 96 -4.22 9.82 4.88
N PHE A 97 -3.95 8.72 4.17
CA PHE A 97 -4.23 8.61 2.73
C PHE A 97 -5.73 8.65 2.44
N LEU A 98 -6.55 7.93 3.21
CA LEU A 98 -8.01 7.99 3.07
C LEU A 98 -8.56 9.39 3.42
N SER A 99 -7.92 10.11 4.36
CA SER A 99 -8.28 11.49 4.69
C SER A 99 -7.92 12.45 3.55
N CYS A 100 -6.78 12.26 2.89
CA CYS A 100 -6.41 12.99 1.68
C CYS A 100 -7.45 12.77 0.57
N GLN A 101 -7.85 11.51 0.32
CA GLN A 101 -8.91 11.19 -0.64
C GLN A 101 -10.24 11.85 -0.28
N ALA A 102 -10.67 11.73 0.98
CA ALA A 102 -11.88 12.37 1.51
C ALA A 102 -11.88 13.89 1.27
N ALA A 103 -10.75 14.56 1.51
CA ALA A 103 -10.55 15.98 1.26
C ALA A 103 -10.47 16.35 -0.23
N GLY A 104 -10.26 15.37 -1.13
CA GLY A 104 -10.02 15.60 -2.55
C GLY A 104 -8.60 16.05 -2.87
N LEU A 105 -7.64 15.78 -1.97
CA LEU A 105 -6.23 16.04 -2.16
C LEU A 105 -5.59 14.87 -2.93
N ASP A 106 -4.97 15.17 -4.06
CA ASP A 106 -4.25 14.17 -4.84
C ASP A 106 -2.87 13.93 -4.24
N TYR A 107 -2.72 12.94 -3.36
CA TYR A 107 -1.46 12.65 -2.65
C TYR A 107 -0.44 11.88 -3.50
N ARG A 108 -0.75 11.53 -4.76
CA ARG A 108 0.10 10.64 -5.57
C ARG A 108 1.45 11.26 -5.93
N TYR A 109 1.57 12.60 -5.92
CA TYR A 109 2.86 13.29 -6.08
C TYR A 109 3.89 12.91 -5.00
N LEU A 110 3.47 12.34 -3.86
CA LEU A 110 4.38 11.92 -2.78
C LEU A 110 4.87 10.48 -2.92
N ILE A 111 4.22 9.65 -3.74
CA ILE A 111 4.52 8.21 -3.82
C ILE A 111 5.89 8.01 -4.51
N PRO A 112 6.84 7.25 -3.93
CA PRO A 112 8.21 7.11 -4.45
C PRO A 112 8.36 6.15 -5.62
N ARG A 113 7.58 6.35 -6.69
CA ARG A 113 7.68 5.52 -7.89
C ARG A 113 7.12 6.14 -9.18
N TRP A 114 7.71 5.80 -10.32
CA TRP A 114 7.23 6.14 -11.65
C TRP A 114 6.72 4.89 -12.38
N ALA A 115 5.57 5.04 -13.04
CA ALA A 115 4.99 4.06 -13.94
C ALA A 115 5.79 4.02 -15.24
N SER A 116 6.13 2.81 -15.68
CA SER A 116 6.52 2.59 -17.07
C SER A 116 5.30 2.69 -18.00
N ASP A 117 5.52 3.01 -19.27
CA ASP A 117 4.41 3.13 -20.24
C ASP A 117 3.64 1.83 -20.46
N ARG A 118 4.23 0.67 -20.15
CA ARG A 118 3.54 -0.62 -20.14
C ARG A 118 2.60 -0.75 -18.94
N GLU A 119 3.06 -0.37 -17.76
CA GLU A 119 2.26 -0.43 -16.53
C GLU A 119 1.03 0.50 -16.58
N LYS A 120 1.07 1.58 -17.37
CA LYS A 120 -0.06 2.50 -17.60
C LYS A 120 -1.20 1.91 -18.44
N ARG A 121 -0.98 0.76 -19.11
CA ARG A 121 -1.96 0.14 -20.02
C ARG A 121 -2.80 -0.96 -19.36
N ARG A 122 -2.58 -1.21 -18.07
CA ARG A 122 -3.28 -2.27 -17.31
C ARG A 122 -4.77 -1.95 -17.21
N ASP A 123 -5.60 -2.99 -17.22
CA ASP A 123 -7.03 -2.84 -16.97
C ASP A 123 -7.27 -2.49 -15.50
N GLU A 124 -7.77 -1.29 -15.26
CA GLU A 124 -8.13 -0.74 -13.95
C GLU A 124 -9.02 -1.68 -13.13
N LEU A 125 -10.00 -2.33 -13.77
CA LEU A 125 -10.93 -3.23 -13.08
C LEU A 125 -10.23 -4.52 -12.65
N GLU A 126 -9.38 -5.05 -13.51
CA GLU A 126 -8.62 -6.27 -13.21
C GLU A 126 -7.65 -6.06 -12.05
N VAL A 127 -6.90 -4.95 -12.06
CA VAL A 127 -5.97 -4.60 -10.98
C VAL A 127 -6.71 -4.47 -9.65
N ARG A 128 -7.86 -3.78 -9.65
CA ARG A 128 -8.68 -3.61 -8.43
C ARG A 128 -9.14 -4.93 -7.86
N ARG A 129 -9.62 -5.86 -8.70
CA ARG A 129 -10.03 -7.20 -8.25
C ARG A 129 -8.88 -7.98 -7.60
N HIS A 130 -7.67 -7.87 -8.14
CA HIS A 130 -6.49 -8.48 -7.52
C HIS A 130 -6.19 -7.84 -6.16
N VAL A 131 -6.22 -6.51 -6.06
CA VAL A 131 -6.04 -5.80 -4.78
C VAL A 131 -7.09 -6.22 -3.76
N GLU A 132 -8.38 -6.21 -4.12
CA GLU A 132 -9.49 -6.63 -3.25
C GLU A 132 -9.31 -8.07 -2.77
N THR A 133 -8.96 -8.98 -3.69
CA THR A 133 -8.69 -10.39 -3.36
C THR A 133 -7.54 -10.49 -2.36
N GLY A 134 -6.45 -9.76 -2.59
CA GLY A 134 -5.31 -9.69 -1.67
C GLY A 134 -5.68 -9.14 -0.29
N MET A 135 -6.53 -8.11 -0.23
CA MET A 135 -7.03 -7.56 1.03
C MET A 135 -7.84 -8.59 1.82
N ILE A 136 -8.70 -9.38 1.13
CA ILE A 136 -9.50 -10.43 1.75
C ILE A 136 -8.61 -11.53 2.33
N PHE A 137 -7.59 -11.97 1.60
CA PHE A 137 -6.59 -12.92 2.12
C PHE A 137 -5.83 -12.35 3.32
N GLY A 138 -5.46 -11.07 3.27
CA GLY A 138 -4.84 -10.35 4.39
C GLY A 138 -5.73 -10.32 5.63
N LEU A 139 -7.03 -10.04 5.45
CA LEU A 139 -8.01 -10.08 6.54
C LEU A 139 -8.13 -11.48 7.15
N GLY A 140 -8.22 -12.51 6.31
CA GLY A 140 -8.22 -13.91 6.75
C GLY A 140 -6.97 -14.26 7.55
N SER A 141 -5.79 -13.86 7.08
CA SER A 141 -4.52 -14.05 7.78
C SER A 141 -4.51 -13.38 9.16
N SER A 142 -4.99 -12.14 9.25
CA SER A 142 -5.10 -11.41 10.52
C SER A 142 -6.06 -12.08 11.51
N ILE A 143 -7.19 -12.60 11.02
CA ILE A 143 -8.16 -13.34 11.86
C ILE A 143 -7.51 -14.62 12.41
N VAL A 144 -6.89 -15.43 11.54
CA VAL A 144 -6.17 -16.65 11.94
C VAL A 144 -5.11 -16.33 12.99
N ARG A 145 -4.29 -15.29 12.74
CA ARG A 145 -3.26 -14.84 13.67
C ARG A 145 -3.83 -14.43 15.03
N THR A 146 -4.98 -13.75 15.02
CA THR A 146 -5.68 -13.34 16.25
C THR A 146 -6.20 -14.53 17.03
N ILE A 147 -6.77 -15.54 16.35
CA ILE A 147 -7.24 -16.80 16.97
C ILE A 147 -6.07 -17.59 17.57
N MET A 148 -4.94 -17.66 16.86
CA MET A 148 -3.75 -18.40 17.30
C MET A 148 -2.88 -17.64 18.32
N GLY A 149 -3.21 -16.37 18.63
CA GLY A 149 -2.44 -15.55 19.57
C GLY A 149 -1.05 -15.15 19.08
N TRP A 150 -0.79 -15.21 17.77
CA TRP A 150 0.53 -14.96 17.18
C TRP A 150 0.76 -13.47 16.89
N GLY A 151 0.99 -12.66 17.92
CA GLY A 151 1.34 -11.24 17.76
C GLY A 151 0.14 -10.28 17.89
N PRO A 152 0.16 -9.09 17.25
CA PRO A 152 -0.86 -8.06 17.47
C PRO A 152 -2.24 -8.52 16.96
N ARG A 153 -3.25 -8.39 17.83
CA ARG A 153 -4.66 -8.68 17.50
C ARG A 153 -5.15 -7.69 16.44
N PHE A 154 -5.81 -8.19 15.39
CA PHE A 154 -6.30 -7.42 14.25
C PHE A 154 -5.24 -6.50 13.61
N SER A 155 -4.42 -7.10 12.75
CA SER A 155 -3.31 -6.43 12.10
C SER A 155 -3.75 -5.85 10.76
N LEU A 156 -4.02 -4.52 10.71
CA LEU A 156 -4.33 -3.81 9.46
C LEU A 156 -3.18 -3.95 8.45
N LEU A 157 -1.96 -4.12 8.96
CA LEU A 157 -0.78 -4.45 8.15
C LEU A 157 -1.04 -5.64 7.23
N ASP A 158 -1.74 -6.69 7.68
CA ASP A 158 -1.94 -7.88 6.85
C ASP A 158 -2.86 -7.60 5.67
N ILE A 159 -3.88 -6.74 5.87
CA ILE A 159 -4.80 -6.30 4.83
C ILE A 159 -4.06 -5.42 3.81
N VAL A 160 -3.28 -4.44 4.30
CA VAL A 160 -2.49 -3.53 3.45
C VAL A 160 -1.46 -4.31 2.63
N MET A 161 -0.69 -5.18 3.29
CA MET A 161 0.33 -5.99 2.62
C MET A 161 -0.31 -7.00 1.68
N GLY A 162 -1.43 -7.62 2.05
CA GLY A 162 -2.16 -8.54 1.18
C GLY A 162 -2.58 -7.90 -0.13
N GLY A 163 -3.23 -6.72 -0.08
CA GLY A 163 -3.64 -5.99 -1.28
C GLY A 163 -2.45 -5.49 -2.11
N ALA A 164 -1.42 -4.94 -1.46
CA ALA A 164 -0.24 -4.44 -2.16
C ALA A 164 0.61 -5.54 -2.80
N LEU A 165 0.74 -6.70 -2.14
CA LEU A 165 1.42 -7.86 -2.71
C LEU A 165 0.64 -8.47 -3.87
N ALA A 166 -0.69 -8.44 -3.84
CA ALA A 166 -1.50 -8.89 -4.97
C ALA A 166 -1.36 -7.97 -6.19
N ASP A 167 -1.35 -6.65 -6.01
CA ASP A 167 -1.04 -5.70 -7.10
C ASP A 167 0.38 -5.93 -7.64
N LEU A 168 1.36 -6.09 -6.73
CA LEU A 168 2.74 -6.39 -7.09
C LEU A 168 2.84 -7.68 -7.92
N ALA A 169 2.20 -8.77 -7.47
CA ALA A 169 2.22 -10.06 -8.16
C ALA A 169 1.57 -9.98 -9.54
N HIS A 170 0.40 -9.35 -9.65
CA HIS A 170 -0.27 -9.15 -10.94
C HIS A 170 0.59 -8.29 -11.88
N ARG A 171 1.29 -7.29 -11.34
CA ARG A 171 2.19 -6.45 -12.14
C ARG A 171 3.40 -7.20 -12.67
N GLU A 172 4.07 -7.98 -11.82
CA GLU A 172 5.21 -8.79 -12.25
C GLU A 172 4.76 -9.89 -13.23
N TYR A 173 3.54 -10.40 -13.09
CA TYR A 173 2.91 -11.27 -14.08
C TYR A 173 2.75 -10.58 -15.45
N CYS A 174 2.15 -9.38 -15.51
CA CYS A 174 2.01 -8.63 -16.77
C CYS A 174 3.38 -8.36 -17.41
N LYS A 175 4.39 -7.95 -16.61
CA LYS A 175 5.75 -7.72 -17.09
C LYS A 175 6.38 -8.97 -17.71
N ALA A 176 6.20 -10.13 -17.08
CA ALA A 176 6.76 -11.39 -17.55
C ALA A 176 6.10 -11.89 -18.83
N HIS A 177 4.80 -11.58 -19.04
CA HIS A 177 4.01 -12.11 -20.16
C HIS A 177 3.80 -11.11 -21.31
N GLY A 178 4.38 -9.91 -21.22
CA GLY A 178 4.36 -8.93 -22.32
C GLY A 178 2.99 -8.32 -22.63
N LEU A 179 2.06 -8.41 -21.67
CA LEU A 179 0.76 -7.73 -21.70
C LEU A 179 0.93 -6.22 -21.45
#